data_AF-A0A3C0GI40-F1
#
_entry.id   AF-A0A3C0GI40-F1
#
_cell.length_a   1.000
_cell.length_b   1.000
_cell.length_c   1.000
_cell.angle_alpha   90.00
_cell.angle_beta   90.00
_cell.angle_gamma   90.00
#
_symmetry.space_group_name_H-M   'P 1'
#
loop_
_entity.id
_entity.type
_entity.pdbx_description
1 polymer ?
#
loop_
_entity_poly.entity_id
_entity_poly.type
_entity_poly.pdbx_seq_one_letter_code
_entity_poly.pdbx_strand_id
1 'polypeptide(L)'
;MFNTNLTKTEKVDIVFVITDGLSAKAVNTYAFKVLNHLLPNLNDSYTFAITLVEHGRVAIGDAVAEFYHADFVAVCIGERPGLSSPESMGIYTTYHPKIGFTDERRNCISNIHANGLSGKQGAQLLQYLIEKSFALKISGVTLKLEVGEILKI
;
A
#
# COMPACT_ATOMS: atom_id res chain seq x y z
N MET A 1 -26.41 -8.29 -12.74
CA MET A 1 -25.41 -9.37 -12.56
C MET A 1 -24.14 -8.93 -13.25
N PHE A 2 -23.09 -8.63 -12.51
CA PHE A 2 -21.79 -8.32 -13.09
C PHE A 2 -21.14 -9.64 -13.53
N ASN A 3 -20.78 -9.72 -14.80
CA ASN A 3 -20.18 -10.90 -15.40
C ASN A 3 -18.70 -10.95 -14.99
N THR A 4 -18.35 -11.73 -13.96
CA THR A 4 -16.97 -11.91 -13.49
C THR A 4 -16.31 -13.07 -14.23
N ASN A 5 -16.28 -13.01 -15.56
CA ASN A 5 -15.34 -13.84 -16.35
C ASN A 5 -13.93 -13.28 -16.16
N LEU A 6 -13.44 -13.38 -14.93
CA LEU A 6 -12.08 -13.05 -14.58
C LEU A 6 -11.22 -14.20 -15.09
N THR A 7 -10.52 -13.96 -16.20
CA THR A 7 -9.48 -14.84 -16.70
C THR A 7 -8.45 -15.07 -15.61
N LYS A 8 -7.98 -16.32 -15.46
CA LYS A 8 -6.94 -16.71 -14.50
C LYS A 8 -5.74 -15.75 -14.66
N THR A 9 -5.51 -14.93 -13.65
CA THR A 9 -4.42 -13.97 -13.59
C THR A 9 -3.13 -14.67 -13.20
N GLU A 10 -2.02 -14.25 -13.81
CA GLU A 10 -0.70 -14.74 -13.41
C GLU A 10 -0.38 -14.22 -12.00
N LYS A 11 0.27 -15.07 -11.20
CA LYS A 11 0.75 -14.70 -9.88
C LYS A 11 1.73 -13.54 -10.00
N VAL A 12 1.58 -12.54 -9.13
CA VAL A 12 2.60 -11.49 -8.92
C VAL A 12 3.12 -11.55 -7.49
N ASP A 13 4.30 -11.00 -7.23
CA ASP A 13 4.83 -10.92 -5.87
C ASP A 13 4.11 -9.82 -5.08
N ILE A 14 3.88 -8.66 -5.71
CA ILE A 14 3.33 -7.47 -5.07
C ILE A 14 2.12 -6.93 -5.85
N VAL A 15 1.04 -6.57 -5.17
CA VAL A 15 -0.02 -5.75 -5.77
C VAL A 15 -0.15 -4.40 -5.06
N PHE A 16 -0.07 -3.33 -5.85
CA PHE A 16 -0.34 -1.96 -5.41
C PHE A 16 -1.79 -1.61 -5.71
N VAL A 17 -2.59 -1.41 -4.67
CA VAL A 17 -3.98 -0.98 -4.79
C VAL A 17 -4.04 0.52 -4.57
N ILE A 18 -4.60 1.25 -5.52
CA ILE A 18 -4.82 2.69 -5.43
C ILE A 18 -6.32 2.91 -5.34
N THR A 19 -6.77 3.56 -4.27
CA THR A 19 -8.19 3.83 -4.05
C THR A 19 -8.42 5.20 -3.45
N ASP A 20 -9.49 5.86 -3.87
CA ASP A 20 -9.93 7.19 -3.40
C ASP A 20 -10.07 7.25 -1.87
N GLY A 21 -10.62 6.20 -1.25
CA GLY A 21 -10.86 6.14 0.18
C GLY A 21 -11.81 7.25 0.63
N LEU A 22 -11.30 8.14 1.48
CA LEU A 22 -12.02 9.32 1.98
C LEU A 22 -11.50 10.64 1.40
N SER A 23 -10.45 10.61 0.58
CA SER A 23 -9.87 11.79 -0.09
C SER A 23 -9.21 11.42 -1.42
N ALA A 24 -10.00 11.45 -2.51
CA ALA A 24 -9.50 11.22 -3.86
C ALA A 24 -8.36 12.19 -4.24
N LYS A 25 -8.44 13.44 -3.75
CA LYS A 25 -7.46 14.48 -4.02
C LYS A 25 -6.08 14.15 -3.43
N ALA A 26 -6.04 13.57 -2.22
CA ALA A 26 -4.78 13.12 -1.62
C ALA A 26 -4.13 12.03 -2.47
N VAL A 27 -4.90 11.01 -2.86
CA VAL A 27 -4.41 9.85 -3.62
C VAL A 27 -3.90 10.27 -5.00
N ASN A 28 -4.65 11.10 -5.71
CA ASN A 28 -4.24 11.65 -7.01
C ASN A 28 -2.94 12.44 -6.93
N THR A 29 -2.67 13.08 -5.79
CA THR A 29 -1.46 13.89 -5.59
C THR A 29 -0.25 13.06 -5.20
N TYR A 30 -0.43 12.03 -4.36
CA TYR A 30 0.68 11.36 -3.69
C TYR A 30 0.93 9.91 -4.13
N ALA A 31 -0.06 9.17 -4.64
CA ALA A 31 0.14 7.79 -5.06
C ALA A 31 1.20 7.68 -6.17
N PHE A 32 1.09 8.52 -7.21
CA PHE A 32 2.09 8.57 -8.27
C PHE A 32 3.48 8.96 -7.74
N LYS A 33 3.58 9.94 -6.83
CA LYS A 33 4.86 10.38 -6.27
C LYS A 33 5.57 9.26 -5.52
N VAL A 34 4.82 8.49 -4.72
CA VAL A 34 5.36 7.32 -4.00
C VAL A 34 5.80 6.25 -4.99
N LEU A 35 4.93 5.83 -5.91
CA LEU A 35 5.22 4.74 -6.83
C LEU A 35 6.35 5.08 -7.80
N ASN A 36 6.43 6.32 -8.29
CA ASN A 36 7.50 6.77 -9.18
C ASN A 36 8.89 6.71 -8.52
N HIS A 37 8.97 6.87 -7.19
CA HIS A 37 10.21 6.69 -6.45
C HIS A 37 10.47 5.22 -6.08
N LEU A 38 9.42 4.43 -5.86
CA LEU A 38 9.54 3.05 -5.40
C LEU A 38 9.85 2.06 -6.53
N LEU A 39 9.07 2.08 -7.61
CA LEU A 39 9.08 1.02 -8.63
C LEU A 39 10.44 0.80 -9.30
N PRO A 40 11.24 1.84 -9.61
CA PRO A 40 12.59 1.63 -10.16
C PRO A 40 13.49 0.75 -9.30
N ASN A 41 13.29 0.73 -7.97
CA ASN A 41 14.09 -0.07 -7.04
C ASN A 41 13.59 -1.52 -6.92
N LEU A 42 12.39 -1.84 -7.45
CA LEU A 42 11.76 -3.15 -7.32
C LEU A 42 11.81 -3.98 -8.61
N ASN A 43 11.94 -3.33 -9.77
CA ASN A 43 11.79 -3.96 -11.09
C ASN A 43 12.67 -5.20 -11.32
N ASP A 44 13.86 -5.26 -10.72
CA ASP A 44 14.79 -6.39 -10.90
C ASP A 44 14.57 -7.52 -9.89
N SER A 45 13.74 -7.31 -8.87
CA SER A 45 13.58 -8.24 -7.73
C SER A 45 12.16 -8.78 -7.57
N TYR A 46 11.14 -8.08 -8.06
CA TYR A 46 9.74 -8.44 -7.86
C TYR A 46 8.89 -8.21 -9.11
N THR A 47 7.97 -9.13 -9.35
CA THR A 47 6.83 -8.92 -10.24
C THR A 47 5.73 -8.15 -9.51
N PHE A 48 5.04 -7.26 -10.20
CA PHE A 48 3.97 -6.49 -9.57
C PHE A 48 2.82 -6.11 -10.51
N ALA A 49 1.66 -5.87 -9.92
CA ALA A 49 0.49 -5.30 -10.57
C ALA A 49 0.05 -4.00 -9.87
N ILE A 50 -0.64 -3.13 -10.62
CA ILE A 50 -1.30 -1.94 -10.09
C ILE A 50 -2.80 -2.07 -10.36
N THR A 51 -3.61 -1.92 -9.32
CA THR A 51 -5.08 -2.00 -9.40
C THR A 51 -5.70 -0.70 -8.93
N LEU A 52 -6.58 -0.12 -9.74
CA LEU A 52 -7.41 1.01 -9.33
C LEU A 52 -8.73 0.48 -8.78
N VAL A 53 -9.15 0.98 -7.62
CA VAL A 53 -10.44 0.62 -7.03
C VAL A 53 -11.19 1.86 -6.58
N GLU A 54 -12.42 2.03 -7.07
CA GLU A 54 -13.32 3.08 -6.62
C GLU A 54 -14.02 2.68 -5.32
N HIS A 55 -14.15 3.65 -4.42
CA HIS A 55 -14.86 3.52 -3.13
C HIS A 55 -14.28 2.44 -2.21
N GLY A 56 -12.98 2.18 -2.33
CA GLY A 56 -12.29 1.18 -1.54
C GLY A 56 -12.15 1.57 -0.07
N ARG A 57 -11.93 0.55 0.75
CA ARG A 57 -11.49 0.63 2.14
C ARG A 57 -10.28 -0.27 2.30
N VAL A 58 -9.53 -0.12 3.39
CA VAL A 58 -8.26 -0.85 3.60
C VAL A 58 -8.38 -2.36 3.31
N ALA A 59 -9.44 -3.01 3.77
CA ALA A 59 -9.68 -4.45 3.57
C ALA A 59 -9.83 -4.89 2.09
N ILE A 60 -10.01 -3.95 1.14
CA ILE A 60 -10.07 -4.28 -0.29
C ILE A 60 -8.77 -4.91 -0.79
N GLY A 61 -7.64 -4.60 -0.12
CA GLY A 61 -6.34 -5.19 -0.43
C GLY A 61 -6.35 -6.72 -0.33
N ASP A 62 -7.14 -7.29 0.57
CA ASP A 62 -7.21 -8.75 0.75
C ASP A 62 -7.83 -9.43 -0.47
N ALA A 63 -8.97 -8.93 -0.94
CA ALA A 63 -9.65 -9.48 -2.12
C ALA A 63 -8.83 -9.29 -3.42
N VAL A 64 -8.18 -8.13 -3.58
CA VAL A 64 -7.32 -7.87 -4.74
C VAL A 64 -6.08 -8.77 -4.72
N ALA A 65 -5.47 -8.96 -3.56
CA ALA A 65 -4.32 -9.84 -3.46
C ALA A 65 -4.68 -11.31 -3.69
N GLU A 66 -5.82 -11.78 -3.20
CA GLU A 66 -6.33 -13.12 -3.52
C GLU A 66 -6.55 -13.29 -5.03
N PHE A 67 -7.11 -12.27 -5.69
CA PHE A 67 -7.29 -12.27 -7.14
C PHE A 67 -5.97 -12.38 -7.91
N TYR A 68 -4.91 -11.70 -7.47
CA TYR A 68 -3.58 -11.76 -8.10
C TYR A 68 -2.68 -12.88 -7.55
N HIS A 69 -3.15 -13.69 -6.61
CA HIS A 69 -2.32 -14.62 -5.83
C HIS A 69 -1.06 -13.95 -5.25
N ALA A 70 -1.18 -12.68 -4.85
CA ALA A 70 -0.06 -11.84 -4.44
C ALA A 70 0.45 -12.18 -3.05
N ASP A 71 1.77 -12.20 -2.89
CA ASP A 71 2.40 -12.45 -1.59
C ASP A 71 2.41 -11.20 -0.70
N PHE A 72 2.33 -10.01 -1.29
CA PHE A 72 2.27 -8.73 -0.57
C PHE A 72 1.30 -7.77 -1.24
N VAL A 73 0.57 -7.01 -0.42
CA VAL A 73 -0.31 -5.93 -0.88
C VAL A 73 0.05 -4.61 -0.21
N ALA A 74 0.02 -3.52 -0.98
CA ALA A 74 0.08 -2.15 -0.48
C ALA A 74 -1.14 -1.36 -0.98
N VAL A 75 -1.98 -0.91 -0.06
CA VAL A 75 -3.18 -0.12 -0.34
C VAL A 75 -2.89 1.35 -0.10
N CYS A 76 -2.66 2.11 -1.17
CA CYS A 76 -2.59 3.57 -1.17
C CYS A 76 -4.02 4.13 -1.12
N ILE A 77 -4.36 4.80 -0.02
CA ILE A 77 -5.74 5.22 0.27
C ILE A 77 -5.79 6.64 0.83
N GLY A 78 -6.77 7.42 0.38
CA GLY A 78 -7.02 8.76 0.89
C GLY A 78 -7.59 8.68 2.30
N GLU A 79 -6.94 9.36 3.25
CA GLU A 79 -7.37 9.40 4.64
C GLU A 79 -8.54 10.36 4.82
N ARG A 80 -9.20 10.29 5.98
CA ARG A 80 -10.23 11.25 6.35
C ARG A 80 -9.62 12.66 6.35
N PRO A 81 -10.18 13.64 5.63
CA PRO A 81 -9.70 15.01 5.67
C PRO A 81 -9.71 15.56 7.11
N GLY A 82 -8.54 15.97 7.59
CA GLY A 82 -8.41 16.70 8.84
C GLY A 82 -8.64 18.19 8.65
N LEU A 83 -8.93 18.92 9.73
CA LEU A 83 -9.14 20.36 9.68
C LEU A 83 -7.89 21.13 9.19
N SER A 84 -6.70 20.63 9.51
CA SER A 84 -5.40 21.22 9.19
C SER A 84 -4.64 20.52 8.05
N SER A 85 -5.06 19.32 7.66
CA SER A 85 -4.44 18.54 6.58
C SER A 85 -5.54 17.84 5.77
N PRO A 86 -6.19 18.55 4.82
CA PRO A 86 -7.32 18.02 4.06
C PRO A 86 -6.91 16.95 3.03
N GLU A 87 -5.61 16.86 2.71
CA GLU A 87 -5.07 16.07 1.60
C GLU A 87 -4.01 15.06 2.07
N SER A 88 -4.33 14.23 3.07
CA SER A 88 -3.43 13.18 3.55
C SER A 88 -3.72 11.82 2.90
N MET A 89 -2.67 11.13 2.46
CA MET A 89 -2.73 9.74 1.99
C MET A 89 -2.04 8.82 3.00
N GLY A 90 -2.60 7.63 3.18
CA GLY A 90 -1.99 6.53 3.92
C GLY A 90 -1.67 5.35 2.99
N ILE A 91 -0.79 4.47 3.46
CA ILE A 91 -0.46 3.20 2.82
C ILE A 91 -0.59 2.09 3.86
N TYR A 92 -1.45 1.12 3.58
CA TYR A 92 -1.63 -0.06 4.42
C TYR A 92 -1.03 -1.28 3.74
N THR A 93 -0.17 -2.02 4.43
CA THR A 93 0.51 -3.16 3.82
C THR A 93 0.31 -4.45 4.58
N THR A 94 0.17 -5.55 3.86
CA THR A 94 0.01 -6.90 4.44
C THR A 94 0.82 -7.91 3.65
N TYR A 95 1.53 -8.78 4.35
CA TYR A 95 2.19 -9.96 3.78
C TYR A 95 1.31 -11.19 3.94
N HIS A 96 1.16 -11.97 2.87
CA HIS A 96 0.17 -13.04 2.69
C HIS A 96 -1.23 -12.63 3.15
N PRO A 97 -1.81 -11.56 2.56
CA PRO A 97 -3.16 -11.12 2.90
C PRO A 97 -4.19 -12.22 2.64
N LYS A 98 -5.25 -12.23 3.45
CA LYS A 98 -6.38 -13.15 3.33
C LYS A 98 -7.66 -12.45 3.77
N ILE A 99 -8.76 -12.73 3.10
CA ILE A 99 -10.06 -12.19 3.49
C ILE A 99 -10.38 -12.61 4.94
N GLY A 100 -10.87 -11.66 5.73
CA GLY A 100 -11.18 -11.85 7.15
C GLY A 100 -10.03 -11.56 8.10
N PHE A 101 -8.85 -11.17 7.59
CA PHE A 101 -7.79 -10.63 8.45
C PHE A 101 -8.17 -9.29 9.07
N THR A 102 -7.77 -9.16 10.33
CA THR A 102 -7.94 -8.00 11.20
C THR A 102 -6.75 -7.04 11.08
N ASP A 103 -6.92 -5.81 11.57
CA ASP A 103 -5.98 -4.71 11.32
C ASP A 103 -4.59 -4.91 11.93
N GLU A 104 -4.42 -5.75 12.95
CA GLU A 104 -3.11 -6.03 13.56
C GLU A 104 -2.14 -6.72 12.60
N ARG A 105 -2.62 -7.27 11.48
CA ARG A 105 -1.79 -7.85 10.41
C ARG A 105 -1.29 -6.81 9.41
N ARG A 106 -1.75 -5.56 9.52
CA ARG A 106 -1.46 -4.50 8.57
C ARG A 106 -0.44 -3.53 9.16
N ASN A 107 0.63 -3.24 8.43
CA ASN A 107 1.44 -2.05 8.72
C ASN A 107 0.76 -0.82 8.14
N CYS A 108 1.03 0.35 8.73
CA CYS A 108 0.48 1.62 8.29
C CYS A 108 1.62 2.65 8.12
N ILE A 109 1.69 3.27 6.95
CA ILE A 109 2.43 4.51 6.71
C ILE A 109 1.37 5.59 6.54
N SER A 110 1.24 6.51 7.49
CA SER A 110 0.23 7.58 7.45
C SER A 110 0.87 8.93 7.16
N ASN A 111 0.05 9.97 7.03
CA ASN A 111 0.49 11.37 6.95
C ASN A 111 1.40 11.67 5.74
N ILE A 112 1.14 11.05 4.58
CA ILE A 112 1.80 11.44 3.33
C ILE A 112 1.09 12.66 2.76
N HIS A 113 1.66 13.84 2.99
CA HIS A 113 1.17 15.13 2.51
C HIS A 113 2.27 16.21 2.54
N ALA A 114 1.95 17.45 2.12
CA ALA A 114 2.91 18.54 1.95
C ALA A 114 3.66 18.96 3.23
N ASN A 115 3.00 18.84 4.40
CA ASN A 115 3.55 19.18 5.71
C ASN A 115 3.89 17.93 6.55
N GLY A 116 3.86 16.74 5.93
CA GLY A 116 4.08 15.46 6.57
C GLY A 116 5.20 14.70 5.85
N LEU A 117 5.00 13.40 5.67
CA LEU A 117 5.89 12.59 4.85
C LEU A 117 5.78 13.01 3.38
N SER A 118 6.92 13.33 2.77
CA SER A 118 6.99 13.47 1.32
C SER A 118 6.72 12.14 0.62
N GLY A 119 6.34 12.18 -0.67
CA GLY A 119 6.18 10.95 -1.47
C GLY A 119 7.45 10.10 -1.53
N LYS A 120 8.63 10.73 -1.52
CA LYS A 120 9.92 10.04 -1.44
C LYS A 120 10.11 9.31 -0.11
N GLN A 121 9.81 9.95 1.01
CA GLN A 121 9.88 9.32 2.33
C GLN A 121 8.87 8.17 2.45
N GLY A 122 7.65 8.36 1.95
CA GLY A 122 6.65 7.29 1.85
C GLY A 122 7.15 6.09 1.05
N ALA A 123 7.83 6.33 -0.08
CA ALA A 123 8.46 5.27 -0.87
C ALA A 123 9.58 4.53 -0.12
N GLN A 124 10.43 5.25 0.63
CA GLN A 124 11.51 4.64 1.42
C GLN A 124 10.97 3.73 2.53
N LEU A 125 9.93 4.19 3.24
CA LEU A 125 9.27 3.38 4.28
C LEU A 125 8.57 2.17 3.67
N LEU A 126 7.90 2.34 2.52
CA LEU A 126 7.23 1.24 1.83
C LEU A 126 8.24 0.21 1.31
N GLN A 127 9.37 0.64 0.75
CA GLN A 127 10.45 -0.25 0.35
C GLN A 127 10.98 -1.07 1.53
N TYR A 128 11.22 -0.42 2.68
CA TYR A 128 11.64 -1.12 3.90
C TYR A 128 10.62 -2.21 4.31
N LEU A 129 9.33 -1.87 4.31
CA LEU A 129 8.28 -2.83 4.67
C LEU A 129 8.22 -4.00 3.69
N ILE A 130 8.34 -3.75 2.39
CA ILE A 130 8.40 -4.80 1.37
C ILE A 130 9.57 -5.74 1.66
N GLU A 131 10.79 -5.21 1.71
CA GLU A 131 12.01 -6.01 1.89
C GLU A 131 11.97 -6.83 3.18
N LYS A 132 11.56 -6.22 4.29
CA LYS A 132 11.47 -6.93 5.57
C LYS A 132 10.34 -7.96 5.59
N SER A 133 9.20 -7.66 4.98
CA SER A 133 8.09 -8.60 4.90
C SER A 133 8.45 -9.84 4.10
N PHE A 134 9.11 -9.70 2.94
CA PHE A 134 9.57 -10.85 2.16
C PHE A 134 10.68 -11.63 2.87
N ALA A 135 11.64 -10.94 3.49
CA ALA A 135 12.75 -11.60 4.19
C ALA A 135 12.29 -12.39 5.43
N LEU A 136 11.39 -11.82 6.22
CA LEU A 136 10.96 -12.36 7.51
C LEU A 136 9.61 -13.10 7.44
N LYS A 137 8.87 -12.95 6.34
CA LYS A 137 7.54 -13.53 6.11
C LYS A 137 6.49 -13.06 7.13
N ILE A 138 6.56 -11.80 7.52
CA ILE A 138 5.70 -11.19 8.55
C ILE A 138 5.24 -9.79 8.14
N SER A 139 4.20 -9.29 8.80
CA SER A 139 3.67 -7.92 8.65
C SER A 139 2.87 -7.54 9.91
N GLY A 140 2.38 -6.30 9.95
CA GLY A 140 1.57 -5.79 11.05
C GLY A 140 2.34 -5.59 12.33
N VAL A 141 1.72 -5.85 13.47
CA VAL A 141 2.31 -5.63 14.81
C VAL A 141 3.61 -6.41 15.04
N THR A 142 3.84 -7.48 14.30
CA THR A 142 5.07 -8.29 14.37
C THR A 142 6.25 -7.68 13.61
N LEU A 143 6.00 -6.74 12.70
CA LEU A 143 7.02 -6.00 11.95
C LEU A 143 6.95 -4.53 12.31
N LYS A 144 7.83 -4.07 13.20
CA LYS A 144 7.86 -2.65 13.60
C LYS A 144 8.41 -1.76 12.50
N LEU A 145 7.83 -0.56 12.37
CA LEU A 145 8.27 0.48 11.47
C LEU A 145 8.86 1.65 12.28
N GLU A 146 10.18 1.65 12.47
CA GLU A 146 10.89 2.70 13.21
C GLU A 146 11.25 3.87 12.28
N VAL A 147 10.30 4.78 12.08
CA VAL A 147 10.38 5.85 11.05
C VAL A 147 11.64 6.71 11.18
N GLY A 148 11.99 7.15 12.40
CA GLY A 148 13.16 7.99 12.64
C GLY A 148 14.48 7.32 12.25
N GLU A 149 14.61 6.01 12.51
CA GLU A 149 15.80 5.24 12.14
C GLU A 149 15.91 5.06 10.62
N ILE A 150 14.79 4.78 9.95
CA ILE A 150 14.76 4.51 8.50
C ILE A 150 15.00 5.80 7.70
N LEU A 151 14.37 6.90 8.12
CA LEU A 151 14.46 8.18 7.42
C LEU A 151 15.65 9.04 7.87
N LYS A 152 16.32 8.69 8.98
CA LYS A 152 17.43 9.45 9.57
C LYS A 152 17.05 10.90 9.88
N ILE A 153 15.86 11.09 10.48
CA ILE A 153 15.29 12.38 10.88
C ILE A 153 15.09 12.48 12.38
#